data_AF-A0A937P2N4-F1
#
_entry.id   AF-A0A937P2N4-F1
#
_cell.length_a   1.000
_cell.length_b   1.000
_cell.length_c   1.000
_cell.angle_alpha   90.00
_cell.angle_beta   90.00
_cell.angle_gamma   90.00
#
_symmetry.space_group_name_H-M   'P 1'
#
loop_
_entity.id
_entity.type
_entity.pdbx_description
1 polymer ?
#
loop_
_entity_poly.entity_id
_entity_poly.type
_entity_poly.pdbx_seq_one_letter_code
_entity_poly.pdbx_strand_id
1 'polypeptide(L)'
;MDDILFDFIYLNVKCPLCEKSLMDEDFPVDGRPGIKLIIKTKKGTGLIRLSSIYESYNYRCDVEIPLKEIVHFTCPHCNKEITSSNECETCDAPMTPLLLDIGGKVSICSRAGCSGHFLEFDDISLALKKLYHLGDFNGPLPEGLVETDESKEIIESGSFLHTYCPHCKKTILEKGLVKLKVIRDDDETGFVFLSPYLNVFTTKSTMVIPEDQVVKDLKCFRCNTSLIEKGEKCGECGSHAAKIAISARTKLIDFYLCSKKGCTWHGLSKADLHDIDLEDSMEW
;
A
#
# COMPACT_ATOMS: atom_id res chain seq x y z
N MET A 1 15.61 29.20 6.26
CA MET A 1 14.13 29.07 6.31
C MET A 1 13.86 28.20 5.14
N ASP A 2 14.04 26.90 5.38
CA ASP A 2 14.35 25.96 4.32
C ASP A 2 13.02 25.43 3.82
N ASP A 3 12.70 25.80 2.58
CA ASP A 3 11.56 25.27 1.84
C ASP A 3 11.78 23.76 1.68
N ILE A 4 11.07 22.98 2.51
CA ILE A 4 10.95 21.54 2.33
C ILE A 4 10.18 21.34 1.03
N LEU A 5 10.90 21.08 -0.07
CA LEU A 5 10.32 20.72 -1.34
C LEU A 5 9.68 19.34 -1.16
N PHE A 6 8.35 19.30 -1.05
CA PHE A 6 7.62 18.04 -1.10
C PHE A 6 7.71 17.50 -2.54
N ASP A 7 8.36 16.36 -2.72
CA ASP A 7 8.39 15.66 -4.00
C ASP A 7 7.00 15.08 -4.30
N PHE A 8 6.25 15.78 -5.14
CA PHE A 8 4.93 15.34 -5.58
C PHE A 8 5.05 14.33 -6.73
N ILE A 9 4.27 13.24 -6.65
CA ILE A 9 4.14 12.29 -7.74
C ILE A 9 3.12 12.83 -8.75
N TYR A 10 3.55 13.02 -9.99
CA TYR A 10 2.69 13.51 -11.08
C TYR A 10 2.25 12.36 -12.00
N LEU A 11 0.95 12.34 -12.28
CA LEU A 11 0.31 11.36 -13.15
C LEU A 11 0.01 11.99 -14.52
N ASN A 12 0.53 11.37 -15.57
CA ASN A 12 0.06 11.59 -16.93
C ASN A 12 -0.78 10.40 -17.34
N VAL A 13 -2.02 10.65 -17.76
CA VAL A 13 -2.98 9.58 -18.01
C VAL A 13 -3.63 9.65 -19.38
N LYS A 14 -4.02 8.47 -19.87
CA LYS A 14 -4.67 8.22 -21.15
C LYS A 14 -5.98 7.47 -20.93
N CYS A 15 -6.89 7.60 -21.89
CA CYS A 15 -8.11 6.82 -21.90
C CYS A 15 -7.81 5.33 -22.13
N PRO A 16 -8.36 4.39 -21.34
CA PRO A 16 -8.15 2.96 -21.55
C PRO A 16 -8.83 2.39 -22.81
N LEU A 17 -9.73 3.15 -23.45
CA LEU A 17 -10.51 2.68 -24.59
C LEU A 17 -10.00 3.21 -25.94
N CYS A 18 -9.29 4.34 -25.94
CA CYS A 18 -8.79 4.97 -27.17
C CYS A 18 -7.37 5.51 -27.05
N GLU A 19 -6.73 5.35 -25.90
CA GLU A 19 -5.32 5.70 -25.60
C GLU A 19 -4.93 7.17 -25.79
N LYS A 20 -5.87 8.04 -26.15
CA LYS A 20 -5.65 9.48 -26.21
C LYS A 20 -5.39 10.03 -24.80
N SER A 21 -4.45 10.97 -24.71
CA SER A 21 -4.13 11.71 -23.49
C SER A 21 -5.38 12.39 -22.95
N LEU A 22 -5.61 12.26 -21.65
CA LEU A 22 -6.69 12.97 -20.95
C LEU A 22 -6.19 14.25 -20.28
N MET A 23 -4.92 14.62 -20.46
CA MET A 23 -4.34 15.81 -19.85
C MET A 23 -4.83 17.08 -20.56
N ASP A 24 -5.20 18.10 -19.80
CA ASP A 24 -5.68 19.40 -20.28
C ASP A 24 -4.77 20.53 -19.77
N GLU A 25 -3.87 20.98 -20.65
CA GLU A 25 -2.89 22.05 -20.41
C GLU A 25 -3.54 23.42 -20.21
N ASP A 26 -4.69 23.66 -20.84
CA ASP A 26 -5.35 24.97 -20.85
C ASP A 26 -6.03 25.28 -19.51
N PHE A 27 -6.33 24.25 -18.72
CA PHE A 27 -7.09 24.36 -17.48
C PHE A 27 -6.42 23.58 -16.34
N PRO A 28 -5.30 24.09 -15.83
CA PRO A 28 -4.54 23.40 -14.80
C PRO A 28 -5.27 23.31 -13.46
N VAL A 29 -5.00 22.25 -12.72
CA VAL A 29 -5.35 22.05 -11.31
C VAL A 29 -4.05 21.86 -10.53
N ASP A 30 -3.90 22.52 -9.39
CA ASP A 30 -2.65 22.53 -8.60
C ASP A 30 -1.41 22.95 -9.41
N GLY A 31 -1.59 23.87 -10.38
CA GLY A 31 -0.50 24.37 -11.22
C GLY A 31 0.00 23.38 -12.28
N ARG A 32 -0.70 22.26 -12.49
CA ARG A 32 -0.36 21.21 -13.47
C ARG A 32 -1.55 20.90 -14.40
N PRO A 33 -1.31 20.31 -15.58
CA PRO A 33 -2.38 19.93 -16.52
C PRO A 33 -3.41 19.04 -15.84
N GLY A 34 -4.69 19.43 -15.92
CA GLY A 34 -5.77 18.70 -15.25
C GLY A 34 -6.17 17.44 -16.03
N ILE A 35 -6.57 16.38 -15.32
CA ILE A 35 -7.11 15.17 -15.96
C ILE A 35 -8.56 15.45 -16.36
N LYS A 36 -8.80 15.64 -17.66
CA LYS A 36 -10.08 16.02 -18.24
C LYS A 36 -10.97 14.82 -18.55
N LEU A 37 -12.16 14.83 -17.95
CA LEU A 37 -13.20 13.83 -18.18
C LEU A 37 -14.55 14.52 -18.34
N ILE A 38 -15.45 13.87 -19.08
CA ILE A 38 -16.88 14.22 -19.03
C ILE A 38 -17.47 13.43 -17.87
N ILE A 39 -18.26 14.09 -17.02
CA ILE A 39 -18.98 13.42 -15.94
C ILE A 39 -20.48 13.53 -16.12
N LYS A 40 -21.19 12.49 -15.69
CA LYS A 40 -22.63 12.50 -15.54
C LYS A 40 -23.00 12.33 -14.07
N THR A 41 -23.75 13.28 -13.56
CA THR A 41 -24.32 13.31 -12.21
C THR A 41 -25.85 13.38 -12.29
N LYS A 42 -26.52 13.31 -11.14
CA LYS A 42 -27.96 13.55 -10.99
C LYS A 42 -28.35 14.98 -11.35
N LYS A 43 -27.40 15.93 -11.28
CA LYS A 43 -27.61 17.35 -11.57
C LYS A 43 -27.40 17.68 -13.05
N GLY A 44 -26.71 16.84 -13.81
CA GLY A 44 -26.50 17.04 -15.23
C GLY A 44 -25.25 16.34 -15.75
N THR A 45 -24.86 16.71 -16.96
CA THR A 45 -23.58 16.30 -17.57
C THR A 45 -22.69 17.51 -17.68
N GLY A 46 -21.41 17.34 -17.37
CA GLY A 46 -20.43 18.43 -17.36
C GLY A 46 -19.01 17.93 -17.59
N LEU A 47 -18.04 18.84 -17.55
CA LEU A 47 -16.61 18.57 -17.57
C LEU A 47 -16.02 18.66 -16.17
N ILE A 48 -15.19 17.68 -15.83
CA ILE A 48 -14.33 17.71 -14.66
C ILE A 48 -12.87 17.71 -15.10
N ARG A 49 -12.04 18.39 -14.32
CA ARG A 49 -10.57 18.33 -14.38
C ARG A 49 -10.07 17.99 -13.00
N LEU A 50 -9.57 16.78 -12.84
CA LEU A 50 -8.99 16.31 -11.59
C LEU A 50 -7.53 16.77 -11.51
N SER A 51 -7.00 16.90 -10.30
CA SER A 51 -5.56 17.06 -10.12
C SER A 51 -4.80 15.88 -10.71
N SER A 52 -3.67 16.18 -11.33
CA SER A 52 -2.72 15.17 -11.78
C SER A 52 -1.71 14.78 -10.69
N ILE A 53 -1.77 15.44 -9.53
CA ILE A 53 -0.90 15.13 -8.40
C ILE A 53 -1.51 13.96 -7.63
N TYR A 54 -0.74 12.88 -7.48
CA TYR A 54 -1.14 11.74 -6.65
C TYR A 54 -1.36 12.21 -5.20
N GLU A 55 -2.39 11.70 -4.53
CA GLU A 55 -2.89 12.19 -3.22
C GLU A 55 -3.49 13.61 -3.20
N SER A 56 -3.61 14.29 -4.35
CA SER A 56 -4.42 15.51 -4.44
C SER A 56 -5.86 15.19 -4.85
N TYR A 57 -6.80 15.65 -4.03
CA TYR A 57 -8.24 15.50 -4.26
C TYR A 57 -8.86 16.78 -4.82
N ASN A 58 -8.04 17.75 -5.24
CA ASN A 58 -8.51 18.97 -5.84
C ASN A 58 -9.02 18.72 -7.25
N TYR A 59 -10.06 19.47 -7.64
CA TYR A 59 -10.61 19.40 -8.99
C TYR A 59 -11.31 20.71 -9.35
N ARG A 60 -11.52 20.90 -10.66
CA ARG A 60 -12.41 21.91 -11.21
C ARG A 60 -13.55 21.21 -11.94
N CYS A 61 -14.77 21.66 -11.72
CA CYS A 61 -15.94 21.10 -12.37
C CYS A 61 -16.94 22.19 -12.73
N ASP A 62 -17.63 22.05 -13.86
CA ASP A 62 -18.66 22.96 -14.34
C ASP A 62 -20.09 22.54 -13.95
N VAL A 63 -20.23 21.37 -13.32
CA VAL A 63 -21.50 20.84 -12.81
C VAL A 63 -21.38 20.54 -11.31
N GLU A 64 -22.47 20.73 -10.58
CA GLU A 64 -22.54 20.37 -9.17
C GLU A 64 -22.45 18.84 -9.00
N ILE A 65 -21.59 18.40 -8.07
CA ILE A 65 -21.42 17.00 -7.72
C ILE A 65 -21.91 16.81 -6.28
N PRO A 66 -23.12 16.25 -6.07
CA PRO A 66 -23.63 15.95 -4.74
C PRO A 66 -22.73 14.97 -3.98
N LEU A 67 -22.51 15.23 -2.69
CA LEU A 67 -21.70 14.37 -1.84
C LEU A 67 -22.26 12.93 -1.79
N LYS A 68 -21.37 11.93 -1.77
CA LYS A 68 -21.66 10.49 -1.75
C LYS A 68 -22.30 9.93 -3.02
N GLU A 69 -22.52 10.74 -4.05
CA GLU A 69 -23.05 10.29 -5.33
C GLU A 69 -22.01 9.48 -6.12
N ILE A 70 -22.47 8.48 -6.88
CA ILE A 70 -21.66 7.76 -7.87
C ILE A 70 -21.65 8.57 -9.17
N VAL A 71 -20.46 9.00 -9.56
CA VAL A 71 -20.22 9.79 -10.77
C VAL A 71 -19.76 8.88 -11.89
N HIS A 72 -20.39 9.00 -13.06
CA HIS A 72 -19.99 8.26 -14.25
C HIS A 72 -19.00 9.07 -15.06
N PHE A 73 -17.82 8.50 -15.35
CA PHE A 73 -16.77 9.18 -16.10
C PHE A 73 -16.75 8.71 -17.55
N THR A 74 -16.61 9.65 -18.47
CA THR A 74 -16.63 9.43 -19.92
C THR A 74 -15.43 10.11 -20.54
N CYS A 75 -14.79 9.44 -21.50
CA CYS A 75 -13.67 10.01 -22.23
C CYS A 75 -14.14 11.15 -23.15
N PRO A 76 -13.52 12.36 -23.11
CA PRO A 76 -13.89 13.47 -23.99
C PRO A 76 -13.51 13.26 -25.45
N HIS A 77 -12.69 12.25 -25.78
CA HIS A 77 -12.23 12.00 -27.14
C HIS A 77 -13.03 10.92 -27.87
N CYS A 78 -13.45 9.86 -27.17
CA CYS A 78 -14.20 8.76 -27.78
C CYS A 78 -15.65 8.67 -27.29
N ASN A 79 -16.04 9.50 -26.31
CA ASN A 79 -17.39 9.56 -25.72
C ASN A 79 -17.89 8.22 -25.16
N LYS A 80 -16.97 7.28 -24.87
CA LYS A 80 -17.29 6.03 -24.18
C LYS A 80 -17.10 6.19 -22.68
N GLU A 81 -18.02 5.61 -21.92
CA GLU A 81 -17.92 5.54 -20.47
C GLU A 81 -16.73 4.68 -20.06
N ILE A 82 -15.97 5.15 -19.08
CA ILE A 82 -14.81 4.48 -18.52
C ILE A 82 -15.26 3.78 -17.24
N THR A 83 -15.36 2.46 -17.27
CA THR A 83 -15.85 1.65 -16.15
C THR A 83 -14.96 0.45 -15.90
N SER A 84 -15.03 -0.11 -14.70
CA SER A 84 -14.41 -1.40 -14.36
C SER A 84 -15.32 -2.21 -13.43
N SER A 85 -15.03 -3.50 -13.29
CA SER A 85 -15.65 -4.38 -12.29
C SER A 85 -15.05 -4.24 -10.89
N ASN A 86 -14.02 -3.41 -10.72
CA ASN A 86 -13.34 -3.24 -9.44
C ASN A 86 -14.14 -2.29 -8.54
N GLU A 87 -14.21 -2.64 -7.26
CA GLU A 87 -14.89 -1.86 -6.23
C GLU A 87 -13.86 -1.20 -5.29
N CYS A 88 -14.22 -0.03 -4.78
CA CYS A 88 -13.41 0.74 -3.85
C CYS A 88 -13.36 0.04 -2.49
N GLU A 89 -12.18 -0.29 -2.00
CA GLU A 89 -12.00 -0.96 -0.69
C GLU A 89 -12.50 -0.14 0.51
N THR A 90 -12.73 1.17 0.33
CA THR A 90 -13.18 2.10 1.38
C THR A 90 -14.69 2.27 1.44
N CYS A 91 -15.39 2.15 0.30
CA CYS A 91 -16.82 2.51 0.23
C CYS A 91 -17.66 1.69 -0.77
N ASP A 92 -17.08 0.60 -1.29
CA ASP A 92 -17.69 -0.38 -2.19
C ASP A 92 -18.28 0.23 -3.48
N ALA A 93 -17.83 1.43 -3.85
CA ALA A 93 -18.24 2.09 -5.08
C ALA A 93 -17.44 1.59 -6.29
N PRO A 94 -17.98 1.65 -7.51
CA PRO A 94 -17.22 1.32 -8.72
C PRO A 94 -15.97 2.19 -8.87
N MET A 95 -14.91 1.61 -9.41
CA MET A 95 -13.66 2.29 -9.72
C MET A 95 -13.57 2.64 -11.21
N THR A 96 -12.98 3.80 -11.50
CA THR A 96 -12.75 4.30 -12.87
C THR A 96 -11.26 4.17 -13.21
N PRO A 97 -10.85 3.24 -14.09
CA PRO A 97 -9.45 3.07 -14.45
C PRO A 97 -9.01 4.05 -15.53
N LEU A 98 -7.83 4.63 -15.40
CA LEU A 98 -7.14 5.45 -16.39
C LEU A 98 -5.76 4.86 -16.65
N LEU A 99 -5.32 4.78 -17.90
CA LEU A 99 -3.99 4.25 -18.23
C LEU A 99 -2.93 5.29 -17.89
N LEU A 100 -1.82 4.86 -17.30
CA LEU A 100 -0.65 5.72 -17.14
C LEU A 100 0.10 5.79 -18.48
N ASP A 101 0.63 6.95 -18.82
CA ASP A 101 1.45 7.12 -20.03
C ASP A 101 2.70 6.24 -20.04
N ILE A 102 3.23 5.98 -18.84
CA ILE A 102 4.35 5.10 -18.56
C ILE A 102 3.96 3.62 -18.49
N GLY A 103 2.69 3.25 -18.58
CA GLY A 103 2.26 1.87 -18.38
C GLY A 103 1.80 1.60 -16.95
N GLY A 104 0.89 0.64 -16.82
CA GLY A 104 0.01 0.53 -15.67
C GLY A 104 -1.26 1.36 -15.78
N LYS A 105 -2.01 1.42 -14.69
CA LYS A 105 -3.26 2.16 -14.56
C LYS A 105 -3.39 2.75 -13.15
N VAL A 106 -3.99 3.93 -13.08
CA VAL A 106 -4.53 4.48 -11.84
C VAL A 106 -6.03 4.28 -11.85
N SER A 107 -6.60 3.85 -10.73
CA SER A 107 -8.04 3.70 -10.59
C SER A 107 -8.54 4.62 -9.49
N ILE A 108 -9.52 5.46 -9.82
CA ILE A 108 -10.12 6.43 -8.90
C ILE A 108 -11.53 6.00 -8.50
N CYS A 109 -11.91 6.21 -7.25
CA CYS A 109 -13.26 5.93 -6.79
C CYS A 109 -14.27 6.86 -7.46
N SER A 110 -15.37 6.28 -7.96
CA SER A 110 -16.45 7.07 -8.56
C SER A 110 -17.31 7.84 -7.56
N ARG A 111 -17.18 7.56 -6.25
CA ARG A 111 -18.01 8.18 -5.22
C ARG A 111 -17.47 9.55 -4.83
N ALA A 112 -18.28 10.58 -5.02
CA ALA A 112 -17.98 11.94 -4.59
C ALA A 112 -17.70 12.00 -3.08
N GLY A 113 -16.54 12.52 -2.70
CA GLY A 113 -16.08 12.62 -1.32
C GLY A 113 -15.37 11.37 -0.78
N CYS A 114 -15.11 10.36 -1.61
CA CYS A 114 -14.23 9.24 -1.26
C CYS A 114 -12.81 9.50 -1.76
N SER A 115 -11.82 9.27 -0.90
CA SER A 115 -10.39 9.36 -1.26
C SER A 115 -9.81 8.05 -1.81
N GLY A 116 -10.63 7.02 -2.01
CA GLY A 116 -10.16 5.73 -2.49
C GLY A 116 -9.59 5.82 -3.89
N HIS A 117 -8.32 5.44 -4.03
CA HIS A 117 -7.64 5.27 -5.30
C HIS A 117 -6.53 4.24 -5.13
N PHE A 118 -6.11 3.61 -6.23
CA PHE A 118 -4.95 2.72 -6.20
C PHE A 118 -4.23 2.75 -7.55
N LEU A 119 -2.95 2.37 -7.51
CA LEU A 119 -2.04 2.36 -8.64
C LEU A 119 -1.62 0.91 -8.93
N GLU A 120 -1.75 0.48 -10.18
CA GLU A 120 -1.24 -0.79 -10.67
C GLU A 120 -0.23 -0.49 -11.78
N PHE A 121 0.91 -1.19 -11.80
CA PHE A 121 1.92 -1.04 -12.85
C PHE A 121 2.05 -2.34 -13.64
N ASP A 122 2.20 -2.21 -14.97
CA ASP A 122 2.46 -3.36 -15.84
C ASP A 122 3.91 -3.87 -15.68
N ASP A 123 4.86 -2.93 -15.50
CA ASP A 123 6.28 -3.20 -15.27
C ASP A 123 6.74 -2.59 -13.94
N ILE A 124 7.09 -3.47 -13.01
CA ILE A 124 7.55 -3.12 -11.67
C ILE A 124 8.90 -2.37 -11.74
N SER A 125 9.77 -2.67 -12.71
CA SER A 125 11.05 -1.97 -12.87
C SER A 125 10.86 -0.49 -13.22
N LEU A 126 9.81 -0.15 -13.95
CA LEU A 126 9.50 1.23 -14.29
C LEU A 126 8.87 2.00 -13.12
N ALA A 127 8.04 1.32 -12.33
CA ALA A 127 7.49 1.85 -11.08
C ALA A 127 8.62 2.21 -10.09
N LEU A 128 9.57 1.29 -9.91
CA LEU A 128 10.73 1.48 -9.04
C LEU A 128 11.61 2.62 -9.54
N LYS A 129 11.92 2.70 -10.84
CA LYS A 129 12.66 3.84 -11.41
C LYS A 129 12.03 5.18 -11.00
N LYS A 130 10.73 5.38 -11.19
CA LYS A 130 10.08 6.65 -10.81
C LYS A 130 10.11 6.94 -9.30
N LEU A 131 9.99 5.91 -8.46
CA LEU A 131 10.06 6.08 -7.01
C LEU A 131 11.47 6.44 -6.55
N TYR A 132 12.51 5.81 -7.13
CA TYR A 132 13.90 6.09 -6.79
C TYR A 132 14.43 7.40 -7.41
N HIS A 133 13.89 7.85 -8.55
CA HIS A 133 14.27 9.13 -9.17
C HIS A 133 13.66 10.38 -8.50
N LEU A 134 12.81 10.22 -7.48
CA LEU A 134 12.36 11.35 -6.63
C LEU A 134 13.43 11.74 -5.59
N GLY A 135 14.51 10.96 -5.44
CA GLY A 135 15.72 11.36 -4.72
C GLY A 135 16.85 11.68 -5.71
N ASP A 136 17.42 12.88 -5.59
CA ASP A 136 18.57 13.39 -6.35
C ASP A 136 19.62 12.32 -6.72
N PHE A 137 19.67 11.91 -8.01
CA PHE A 137 20.78 11.17 -8.59
C PHE A 137 21.20 11.81 -9.91
N ASN A 138 22.14 12.75 -9.85
CA ASN A 138 22.84 13.32 -11.01
C ASN A 138 23.99 12.40 -11.48
N GLY A 139 23.67 11.13 -11.73
CA GLY A 139 24.59 10.17 -12.34
C GLY A 139 24.12 9.77 -13.73
N PRO A 140 25.01 9.45 -14.68
CA PRO A 140 24.57 8.89 -15.96
C PRO A 140 23.78 7.60 -15.71
N LEU A 141 22.67 7.44 -16.44
CA LEU A 141 21.95 6.17 -16.53
C LEU A 141 22.97 5.08 -16.92
N PRO A 142 23.01 3.92 -16.23
CA PRO A 142 23.90 2.85 -16.64
C PRO A 142 23.48 2.37 -18.02
N GLU A 143 24.34 2.58 -19.02
CA GLU A 143 24.25 1.89 -20.29
C GLU A 143 24.60 0.43 -20.05
N GLY A 144 23.59 -0.43 -20.18
CA GLY A 144 23.68 -1.85 -19.88
C GLY A 144 22.94 -2.18 -18.59
N LEU A 145 21.83 -2.91 -18.73
CA LEU A 145 21.39 -3.83 -17.69
C LEU A 145 22.49 -4.89 -17.54
N VAL A 146 23.56 -4.52 -16.87
CA VAL A 146 24.50 -5.48 -16.32
C VAL A 146 23.76 -6.05 -15.12
N GLU A 147 23.47 -7.34 -15.16
CA GLU A 147 23.19 -8.12 -13.97
C GLU A 147 24.36 -7.91 -13.01
N THR A 148 24.24 -6.96 -12.09
CA THR A 148 25.26 -6.72 -11.07
C THR A 148 24.75 -7.24 -9.75
N ASP A 149 25.29 -8.43 -9.44
CA ASP A 149 25.68 -8.91 -8.12
C ASP A 149 24.56 -9.26 -7.13
N GLU A 150 24.66 -10.48 -6.62
CA GLU A 150 23.88 -11.08 -5.52
C GLU A 150 24.17 -10.34 -4.20
N SER A 151 23.88 -9.04 -4.15
CA SER A 151 23.90 -8.30 -2.89
C SER A 151 22.57 -8.50 -2.18
N LYS A 152 22.63 -9.21 -1.05
CA LYS A 152 21.53 -9.37 -0.11
C LYS A 152 20.91 -8.00 0.20
N GLU A 153 19.58 -7.93 0.18
CA GLU A 153 18.83 -6.75 0.59
C GLU A 153 18.97 -6.56 2.10
N ILE A 154 19.33 -5.37 2.57
CA ILE A 154 19.31 -5.06 4.00
C ILE A 154 18.07 -4.21 4.28
N ILE A 155 17.16 -4.70 5.13
CA ILE A 155 16.05 -3.89 5.64
C ILE A 155 16.55 -3.14 6.87
N GLU A 156 16.65 -1.81 6.76
CA GLU A 156 17.19 -0.95 7.81
C GLU A 156 16.25 -0.83 9.00
N SER A 157 16.84 -0.71 10.20
CA SER A 157 16.15 -0.38 11.45
C SER A 157 15.27 0.85 11.27
N GLY A 158 14.00 0.76 11.68
CA GLY A 158 13.03 1.85 11.51
C GLY A 158 12.36 1.91 10.13
N SER A 159 12.62 0.96 9.22
CA SER A 159 11.88 0.82 7.97
C SER A 159 10.41 0.45 8.21
N PHE A 160 9.49 1.06 7.47
CA PHE A 160 8.08 0.71 7.54
C PHE A 160 7.81 -0.60 6.80
N LEU A 161 7.24 -1.59 7.50
CA LEU A 161 6.90 -2.90 6.96
C LEU A 161 5.44 -2.92 6.52
N HIS A 162 5.19 -3.03 5.21
CA HIS A 162 3.85 -3.35 4.74
C HIS A 162 3.55 -4.82 5.06
N THR A 163 2.57 -5.04 5.93
CA THR A 163 2.27 -6.36 6.47
C THR A 163 0.96 -6.94 5.92
N TYR A 164 0.98 -8.24 5.64
CA TYR A 164 -0.11 -8.98 5.02
C TYR A 164 -0.33 -10.32 5.74
N CYS A 165 -1.56 -10.82 5.66
CA CYS A 165 -1.86 -12.17 6.14
C CYS A 165 -1.34 -13.21 5.12
N PRO A 166 -0.56 -14.23 5.54
CA PRO A 166 -0.05 -15.26 4.63
C PRO A 166 -1.17 -16.11 4.02
N HIS A 167 -2.34 -16.21 4.67
CA HIS A 167 -3.47 -17.04 4.24
C HIS A 167 -4.42 -16.31 3.28
N CYS A 168 -4.87 -15.11 3.63
CA CYS A 168 -5.86 -14.39 2.82
C CYS A 168 -5.26 -13.28 1.95
N LYS A 169 -3.94 -13.02 2.06
CA LYS A 169 -3.17 -12.00 1.32
C LYS A 169 -3.62 -10.55 1.52
N LYS A 170 -4.67 -10.30 2.31
CA LYS A 170 -5.11 -8.95 2.68
C LYS A 170 -4.15 -8.34 3.69
N THR A 171 -3.98 -7.01 3.63
CA THR A 171 -3.18 -6.27 4.61
C THR A 171 -3.69 -6.50 6.03
N ILE A 172 -2.78 -6.65 6.99
CA ILE A 172 -3.13 -6.72 8.41
C ILE A 172 -2.89 -5.38 9.12
N LEU A 173 -2.66 -4.30 8.36
CA LEU A 173 -2.62 -2.94 8.87
C LEU A 173 -4.03 -2.39 9.09
N GLU A 174 -4.23 -1.69 10.21
CA GLU A 174 -5.39 -0.87 10.51
C GLU A 174 -4.91 0.45 11.14
N LYS A 175 -5.26 1.59 10.52
CA LYS A 175 -4.83 2.94 10.97
C LYS A 175 -3.31 3.06 11.18
N GLY A 176 -2.52 2.43 10.30
CA GLY A 176 -1.06 2.47 10.36
C GLY A 176 -0.43 1.57 11.44
N LEU A 177 -1.18 0.67 12.07
CA LEU A 177 -0.67 -0.30 13.04
C LEU A 177 -0.97 -1.73 12.58
N VAL A 178 -0.09 -2.67 12.89
CA VAL A 178 -0.33 -4.10 12.65
C VAL A 178 -1.36 -4.57 13.68
N LYS A 179 -2.57 -4.89 13.21
CA LYS A 179 -3.66 -5.36 14.06
C LYS A 179 -3.75 -6.88 14.00
N LEU A 180 -3.64 -7.54 15.14
CA LEU A 180 -3.81 -9.00 15.26
C LEU A 180 -4.88 -9.30 16.30
N LYS A 181 -5.64 -10.37 16.07
CA LYS A 181 -6.54 -10.91 17.10
C LYS A 181 -5.75 -11.85 17.99
N VAL A 182 -5.82 -11.64 19.29
CA VAL A 182 -5.12 -12.46 20.29
C VAL A 182 -6.11 -13.34 21.04
N ILE A 183 -5.71 -14.56 21.36
CA ILE A 183 -6.43 -15.50 22.22
C ILE A 183 -5.49 -15.90 23.36
N ARG A 184 -5.95 -15.77 24.60
CA ARG A 184 -5.22 -16.21 25.80
C ARG A 184 -5.59 -17.64 26.19
N ASP A 185 -4.90 -18.17 27.20
CA ASP A 185 -5.12 -19.53 27.72
C ASP A 185 -6.53 -19.74 28.30
N ASP A 186 -7.12 -18.69 28.87
CA ASP A 186 -8.47 -18.66 29.42
C ASP A 186 -9.57 -18.41 28.36
N ASP A 187 -9.21 -18.53 27.08
CA ASP A 187 -10.07 -18.29 25.92
C ASP A 187 -10.62 -16.85 25.81
N GLU A 188 -10.12 -15.90 26.62
CA GLU A 188 -10.39 -14.50 26.38
C GLU A 188 -9.74 -14.03 25.08
N THR A 189 -10.51 -13.28 24.28
CA THR A 189 -10.08 -12.78 22.98
C THR A 189 -10.06 -11.27 22.92
N GLY A 190 -9.05 -10.71 22.27
CA GLY A 190 -8.90 -9.27 22.10
C GLY A 190 -8.10 -8.93 20.85
N PHE A 191 -7.63 -7.69 20.79
CA PHE A 191 -6.73 -7.23 19.74
C PHE A 191 -5.43 -6.71 20.32
N VAL A 192 -4.34 -6.98 19.61
CA VAL A 192 -3.05 -6.35 19.81
C VAL A 192 -2.72 -5.51 18.58
N PHE A 193 -2.13 -4.35 18.84
CA PHE A 193 -1.65 -3.41 17.84
C PHE A 193 -0.14 -3.27 18.02
N LEU A 194 0.61 -3.63 16.98
CA LEU A 194 2.06 -3.54 16.94
C LEU A 194 2.47 -2.40 16.01
N SER A 195 3.63 -1.81 16.29
CA SER A 195 4.29 -0.94 15.32
C SER A 195 4.61 -1.71 14.04
N PRO A 196 4.40 -1.12 12.85
CA PRO A 196 4.84 -1.70 11.59
C PRO A 196 6.31 -1.38 11.27
N TYR A 197 7.03 -0.64 12.11
CA TYR A 197 8.43 -0.27 11.85
C TYR A 197 9.39 -1.32 12.40
N LEU A 198 10.39 -1.73 11.61
CA LEU A 198 11.42 -2.68 12.02
C LEU A 198 12.15 -2.17 13.27
N ASN A 199 12.43 -3.04 14.24
CA ASN A 199 13.07 -2.72 15.53
C ASN A 199 12.34 -1.67 16.39
N VAL A 200 11.06 -1.41 16.13
CA VAL A 200 10.20 -0.58 16.98
C VAL A 200 9.16 -1.45 17.69
N PHE A 201 9.39 -1.76 18.97
CA PHE A 201 8.59 -2.74 19.72
C PHE A 201 7.37 -2.16 20.46
N THR A 202 6.84 -1.03 19.98
CA THR A 202 5.68 -0.39 20.60
C THR A 202 4.44 -1.28 20.46
N THR A 203 3.79 -1.58 21.59
CA THR A 203 2.61 -2.46 21.63
C THR A 203 1.45 -1.82 22.38
N LYS A 204 0.23 -2.00 21.87
CA LYS A 204 -1.03 -1.64 22.53
C LYS A 204 -1.99 -2.83 22.46
N SER A 205 -2.86 -3.00 23.44
CA SER A 205 -3.83 -4.09 23.45
C SER A 205 -5.17 -3.65 24.01
N THR A 206 -6.25 -4.29 23.56
CA THR A 206 -7.62 -4.07 24.09
C THR A 206 -7.87 -4.84 25.38
N MET A 207 -6.88 -5.58 25.85
CA MET A 207 -6.93 -6.42 27.04
C MET A 207 -5.56 -6.44 27.70
N VAL A 208 -5.53 -6.72 29.01
CA VAL A 208 -4.27 -6.87 29.73
C VAL A 208 -3.65 -8.20 29.34
N ILE A 209 -2.43 -8.14 28.82
CA ILE A 209 -1.58 -9.31 28.59
C ILE A 209 -0.39 -9.14 29.55
N PRO A 210 -0.34 -9.92 30.65
CA PRO A 210 0.81 -9.95 31.55
C PRO A 210 2.15 -10.03 30.80
N GLU A 211 3.16 -9.34 31.33
CA GLU A 211 4.53 -9.51 30.85
C GLU A 211 4.95 -10.97 30.95
N ASP A 212 5.78 -11.40 30.00
CA ASP A 212 6.22 -12.78 29.82
C ASP A 212 5.16 -13.83 29.49
N GLN A 213 3.88 -13.46 29.34
CA GLN A 213 2.86 -14.42 28.95
C GLN A 213 2.97 -14.79 27.46
N VAL A 214 2.98 -16.09 27.18
CA VAL A 214 2.81 -16.64 25.82
C VAL A 214 1.33 -16.70 25.51
N VAL A 215 0.90 -16.09 24.41
CA VAL A 215 -0.50 -16.15 24.00
C VAL A 215 -0.82 -17.49 23.36
N LYS A 216 -2.02 -18.03 23.62
CA LYS A 216 -2.50 -19.30 23.08
C LYS A 216 -2.58 -19.28 21.56
N ASP A 217 -3.03 -18.16 20.98
CA ASP A 217 -3.11 -17.99 19.54
C ASP A 217 -3.01 -16.51 19.11
N LEU A 218 -2.46 -16.29 17.93
CA LEU A 218 -2.51 -15.03 17.18
C LEU A 218 -3.21 -15.30 15.86
N LYS A 219 -4.27 -14.56 15.57
CA LYS A 219 -5.09 -14.73 14.38
C LYS A 219 -5.10 -13.47 13.53
N CYS A 220 -5.24 -13.66 12.23
CA CYS A 220 -5.58 -12.57 11.33
C CYS A 220 -6.95 -12.01 11.70
N PHE A 221 -7.07 -10.69 11.92
CA PHE A 221 -8.36 -10.07 12.24
C PHE A 221 -9.37 -10.10 11.08
N ARG A 222 -8.91 -10.39 9.85
CA ARG A 222 -9.75 -10.43 8.65
C ARG A 222 -10.31 -11.82 8.35
N CYS A 223 -9.45 -12.83 8.24
CA CYS A 223 -9.89 -14.21 7.93
C CYS A 223 -10.01 -15.11 9.17
N ASN A 224 -9.63 -14.62 10.35
CA ASN A 224 -9.69 -15.36 11.62
C ASN A 224 -8.89 -16.69 11.61
N THR A 225 -7.98 -16.86 10.65
CA THR A 225 -7.03 -17.98 10.58
C THR A 225 -5.88 -17.74 11.55
N SER A 226 -5.42 -18.79 12.22
CA SER A 226 -4.24 -18.75 13.09
C SER A 226 -3.01 -18.42 12.27
N LEU A 227 -2.19 -17.53 12.80
CA LEU A 227 -0.88 -17.14 12.29
C LEU A 227 0.24 -17.88 13.03
N ILE A 228 -0.07 -18.58 14.13
CA ILE A 228 0.93 -19.35 14.87
C ILE A 228 1.34 -20.57 14.02
N GLU A 229 2.62 -20.63 13.69
CA GLU A 229 3.20 -21.73 12.93
C GLU A 229 3.74 -22.78 13.91
N LYS A 230 3.19 -23.99 13.90
CA LYS A 230 3.50 -25.02 14.92
C LYS A 230 4.96 -25.50 14.87
N GLY A 231 5.60 -25.38 13.71
CA GLY A 231 7.00 -25.79 13.50
C GLY A 231 8.03 -24.74 13.86
N GLU A 232 7.65 -23.47 13.96
CA GLU A 232 8.56 -22.34 14.13
C GLU A 232 8.57 -21.83 15.57
N LYS A 233 9.78 -21.57 16.09
CA LYS A 233 9.99 -21.13 17.45
C LYS A 233 10.82 -19.85 17.47
N CYS A 234 10.53 -19.01 18.45
CA CYS A 234 11.34 -17.86 18.77
C CYS A 234 12.75 -18.29 19.16
N GLY A 235 13.76 -17.72 18.48
CA GLY A 235 15.18 -17.97 18.76
C GLY A 235 15.65 -17.47 20.13
N GLU A 236 14.94 -16.50 20.71
CA GLU A 236 15.32 -15.89 22.00
C GLU A 236 14.69 -16.59 23.21
N CYS A 237 13.37 -16.82 23.20
CA CYS A 237 12.64 -17.37 24.35
C CYS A 237 12.04 -18.77 24.13
N GLY A 238 12.17 -19.35 22.94
CA GLY A 238 11.67 -20.70 22.61
C GLY A 238 10.16 -20.84 22.47
N SER A 239 9.40 -19.75 22.62
CA SER A 239 7.94 -19.72 22.43
C SER A 239 7.55 -19.90 20.96
N HIS A 240 6.28 -20.18 20.68
CA HIS A 240 5.79 -20.28 19.30
C HIS A 240 5.92 -18.96 18.55
N ALA A 241 6.22 -19.03 17.24
CA ALA A 241 6.27 -17.86 16.38
C ALA A 241 4.99 -17.70 15.56
N ALA A 242 4.54 -16.46 15.39
CA ALA A 242 3.49 -16.09 14.45
C ALA A 242 4.11 -15.67 13.12
N LYS A 243 3.59 -16.23 12.03
CA LYS A 243 4.00 -15.91 10.66
C LYS A 243 3.09 -14.83 10.06
N ILE A 244 3.71 -13.76 9.61
CA ILE A 244 3.10 -12.72 8.79
C ILE A 244 3.88 -12.58 7.49
N ALA A 245 3.27 -12.03 6.44
CA ALA A 245 3.99 -11.72 5.21
C ALA A 245 4.35 -10.24 5.19
N ILE A 246 5.58 -9.89 4.82
CA ILE A 246 5.99 -8.50 4.58
C ILE A 246 6.42 -8.32 3.13
N SER A 247 6.27 -7.12 2.58
CA SER A 247 6.83 -6.79 1.27
C SER A 247 8.30 -6.39 1.41
N ALA A 248 9.18 -7.05 0.66
CA ALA A 248 10.59 -6.66 0.47
C ALA A 248 10.93 -6.78 -1.02
N ARG A 249 11.59 -5.76 -1.59
CA ARG A 249 11.72 -5.54 -3.05
C ARG A 249 10.41 -5.83 -3.82
N THR A 250 10.40 -6.91 -4.62
CA THR A 250 9.32 -7.33 -5.53
C THR A 250 8.60 -8.58 -5.05
N LYS A 251 8.86 -9.03 -3.81
CA LYS A 251 8.35 -10.29 -3.26
C LYS A 251 7.68 -10.08 -1.90
N LEU A 252 6.80 -11.01 -1.57
CA LEU A 252 6.29 -11.18 -0.21
C LEU A 252 7.14 -12.24 0.47
N ILE A 253 7.70 -11.92 1.62
CA ILE A 253 8.54 -12.83 2.41
C ILE A 253 7.87 -13.18 3.72
N ASP A 254 8.24 -14.34 4.27
CA ASP A 254 7.71 -14.82 5.54
C ASP A 254 8.51 -14.19 6.69
N PHE A 255 7.81 -13.42 7.52
CA PHE A 255 8.36 -12.73 8.68
C PHE A 255 7.71 -13.27 9.96
N TYR A 256 8.55 -13.57 10.94
CA TYR A 256 8.16 -14.23 12.17
C TYR A 256 8.20 -13.26 13.34
N LEU A 257 7.19 -13.34 14.19
CA LEU A 257 7.04 -12.56 15.42
C LEU A 257 6.90 -13.52 16.61
N CYS A 258 7.52 -13.19 17.75
CA CYS A 258 7.29 -13.98 18.96
C CYS A 258 5.86 -13.82 19.49
N SER A 259 5.25 -14.93 19.95
CA SER A 259 3.95 -14.93 20.63
C SER A 259 4.01 -14.53 22.12
N LYS A 260 5.21 -14.37 22.69
CA LYS A 260 5.42 -14.01 24.08
C LYS A 260 5.41 -12.49 24.25
N LYS A 261 4.57 -11.98 25.15
CA LYS A 261 4.57 -10.57 25.54
C LYS A 261 5.91 -10.20 26.17
N GLY A 262 6.51 -9.10 25.69
CA GLY A 262 7.80 -8.60 26.17
C GLY A 262 9.02 -9.11 25.40
N CYS A 263 8.85 -10.11 24.52
CA CYS A 263 9.92 -10.58 23.65
C CYS A 263 10.02 -9.71 22.39
N THR A 264 11.23 -9.28 22.05
CA THR A 264 11.53 -8.42 20.90
C THR A 264 12.04 -9.20 19.69
N TRP A 265 12.17 -10.53 19.83
CA TRP A 265 12.58 -11.40 18.74
C TRP A 265 11.60 -11.36 17.57
N HIS A 266 12.20 -11.25 16.40
CA HIS A 266 11.59 -11.45 15.09
C HIS A 266 12.64 -12.11 14.19
N GLY A 267 12.22 -12.68 13.06
CA GLY A 267 13.15 -13.34 12.14
C GLY A 267 12.52 -13.63 10.78
N LEU A 268 13.34 -14.11 9.85
CA LEU A 268 12.91 -14.47 8.50
C LEU A 268 12.90 -15.99 8.30
N SER A 269 12.24 -16.45 7.24
CA SER A 269 12.34 -17.85 6.84
C SER A 269 13.75 -18.17 6.31
N LYS A 270 14.19 -19.42 6.46
CA LYS A 270 15.51 -19.87 5.94
C LYS A 270 15.66 -19.67 4.43
N ALA A 271 14.55 -19.67 3.69
CA ALA A 271 14.56 -19.42 2.26
C ALA A 271 14.78 -17.94 1.94
N ASP A 272 14.27 -17.04 2.78
CA ASP A 272 14.36 -15.59 2.60
C ASP A 272 15.71 -15.04 3.11
N LEU A 273 16.35 -15.69 4.10
CA LEU A 273 17.69 -15.35 4.62
C LEU A 273 18.82 -15.44 3.58
N HIS A 274 18.58 -16.09 2.45
CA HIS A 274 19.55 -16.14 1.36
C HIS A 274 19.64 -14.79 0.63
N ASP A 275 18.51 -14.08 0.53
CA ASP A 275 18.37 -12.89 -0.32
C ASP A 275 18.18 -11.60 0.50
N ILE A 276 17.85 -11.71 1.81
CA ILE A 276 17.46 -10.60 2.67
C ILE A 276 18.09 -10.74 4.06
N ASP A 277 18.69 -9.66 4.54
CA ASP A 277 19.18 -9.48 5.91
C ASP A 277 18.37 -8.38 6.62
N LEU A 278 18.16 -8.54 7.92
CA LEU A 278 17.54 -7.53 8.77
C LEU A 278 18.63 -6.83 9.57
N GLU A 279 18.69 -5.50 9.50
CA GLU A 279 19.62 -4.72 10.32
C GLU A 279 19.34 -4.92 11.81
N ASP A 280 20.40 -5.13 12.60
CA ASP A 280 20.36 -5.41 14.05
C ASP A 280 19.60 -6.67 14.47
N SER A 281 19.25 -7.59 13.55
CA SER A 281 18.78 -8.91 13.98
C SER A 281 19.93 -9.64 14.69
N MET A 282 19.69 -10.18 15.89
CA MET A 282 20.65 -11.04 16.59
C MET A 282 20.76 -12.42 15.91
N GLU A 283 20.78 -12.46 14.58
CA GLU A 283 20.95 -13.66 13.78
C GLU A 283 22.44 -13.90 13.48
N TRP A 284 23.25 -14.03 14.54
CA TRP A 284 24.63 -14.49 14.48
C TRP A 284 24.87 -15.70 15.40
#